data_AF-A0A6B2DD60-F1
#
_entry.id   AF-A0A6B2DD60-F1
#
_cell.length_a   1.000
_cell.length_b   1.000
_cell.length_c   1.000
_cell.angle_alpha   90.00
_cell.angle_beta   90.00
_cell.angle_gamma   90.00
#
_symmetry.space_group_name_H-M   'P 1'
#
loop_
_entity.id
_entity.type
_entity.pdbx_description
1 polymer ?
#
loop_
_entity_poly.entity_id
_entity_poly.type
_entity_poly.pdbx_seq_one_letter_code
_entity_poly.pdbx_strand_id
1 'polypeptide(L)'
;MATVEDGIRTWISRPLLNLRQRRRAERDTPWEAHFEEFVGELGVHDAAQHPVTRSMRARLDALPNVDARDDLIESDEFERIAYDLRGREAGGSFDTPPADPDWYAFCVETLPGWNGEEDSWPSFSQGFLNQARPRAFAAATAFIQRVSAMSPAGRRRYVFAYLNAIPAPDFLTYNHVPDVPVVPRYDIDGWYDFCVSNLPRWNGDNASWPEFTRSFLTEALTRGFNVAAAAFLNDASTKPADGRRTYFAQCIEAIQTTRDFTARSLSGAFPGPEPDERHKDE
;
A
#
# COMPACT_ATOMS: atom_id res chain seq x y z
N MET A 1 -11.08 17.40 0.30
CA MET A 1 -10.54 16.80 1.54
C MET A 1 -9.03 16.75 1.39
N ALA A 2 -8.26 17.29 2.34
CA ALA A 2 -6.80 17.15 2.31
C ALA A 2 -6.44 15.68 2.54
N THR A 3 -5.62 15.13 1.64
CA THR A 3 -5.10 13.77 1.76
C THR A 3 -4.06 13.71 2.88
N VAL A 4 -3.73 12.49 3.33
CA VAL A 4 -2.63 12.28 4.29
C VAL A 4 -1.30 12.76 3.70
N GLU A 5 -1.13 12.65 2.39
CA GLU A 5 0.01 13.17 1.64
C GLU A 5 0.06 14.70 1.69
N ASP A 6 -1.07 15.39 1.55
CA ASP A 6 -1.16 16.85 1.71
C ASP A 6 -0.75 17.30 3.12
N GLY A 7 -1.08 16.51 4.14
CA GLY A 7 -0.67 16.76 5.53
C GLY A 7 0.84 16.65 5.74
N ILE A 8 1.47 15.60 5.18
CA ILE A 8 2.93 15.41 5.26
C ILE A 8 3.66 16.49 4.46
N ARG A 9 3.19 16.76 3.24
CA ARG A 9 3.72 17.84 2.41
C ARG A 9 3.67 19.15 3.18
N THR A 10 2.53 19.47 3.80
CA THR A 10 2.40 20.71 4.60
C THR A 10 3.36 20.75 5.78
N TRP A 11 3.59 19.61 6.46
CA TRP A 11 4.49 19.51 7.60
C TRP A 11 5.97 19.70 7.21
N ILE A 12 6.44 19.06 6.13
CA ILE A 12 7.86 19.06 5.75
C ILE A 12 8.26 20.21 4.82
N SER A 13 7.32 20.76 4.02
CA SER A 13 7.65 21.70 2.94
C SER A 13 8.42 22.93 3.41
N ARG A 14 7.97 23.57 4.50
CA ARG A 14 8.60 24.79 5.00
C ARG A 14 9.97 24.52 5.64
N PRO A 15 10.11 23.55 6.56
CA PRO A 15 11.42 23.17 7.09
C PRO A 15 12.41 22.75 5.98
N LEU A 16 11.95 21.98 4.99
CA LEU A 16 12.79 21.51 3.88
C LEU A 16 13.25 22.66 2.99
N LEU A 17 12.36 23.63 2.69
CA LEU A 17 12.73 24.82 1.95
C LEU A 17 13.82 25.62 2.68
N ASN A 18 13.68 25.79 4.00
CA ASN A 18 14.67 26.49 4.81
C ASN A 18 16.02 25.75 4.86
N LEU A 19 15.99 24.41 4.92
CA LEU A 19 17.19 23.58 4.84
C LEU A 19 17.93 23.79 3.52
N ARG A 20 17.21 23.72 2.38
CA ARG A 20 17.77 23.95 1.03
C ARG A 20 18.38 25.34 0.93
N GLN A 21 17.67 26.37 1.39
CA GLN A 21 18.16 27.75 1.36
C GLN A 21 19.45 27.93 2.19
N ARG A 22 19.50 27.37 3.40
CA ARG A 22 20.70 27.41 4.26
C ARG A 22 21.88 26.65 3.66
N ARG A 23 21.67 25.46 3.08
CA ARG A 23 22.73 24.71 2.39
C ARG A 23 23.34 25.48 1.22
N ARG A 24 22.54 26.25 0.49
CA ARG A 24 23.04 27.13 -0.59
C ARG A 24 23.81 28.34 -0.07
N ALA A 25 23.37 28.94 1.04
CA ALA A 25 23.96 30.15 1.61
C ALA A 25 25.24 29.87 2.41
N GLU A 26 25.29 28.74 3.11
CA GLU A 26 26.31 28.42 4.11
C GLU A 26 26.91 27.04 3.84
N ARG A 27 27.56 26.93 2.67
CA ARG A 27 28.05 25.65 2.16
C ARG A 27 29.20 25.06 2.99
N ASP A 28 30.01 25.94 3.59
CA ASP A 28 31.15 25.61 4.44
C ASP A 28 30.75 25.13 5.84
N THR A 29 29.51 25.42 6.26
CA THR A 29 28.97 24.89 7.52
C THR A 29 28.66 23.39 7.33
N PRO A 30 29.03 22.52 8.31
CA PRO A 30 28.70 21.10 8.24
C PRO A 30 27.20 20.86 8.06
N TRP A 31 26.85 19.91 7.18
CA TRP A 31 25.44 19.63 6.87
C TRP A 31 24.67 19.14 8.10
N GLU A 32 25.35 18.52 9.06
CA GLU A 32 24.76 18.03 10.31
C GLU A 32 24.16 19.17 11.14
N ALA A 33 24.80 20.35 11.15
CA ALA A 33 24.29 21.51 11.88
C ALA A 33 22.97 22.01 11.26
N HIS A 34 22.94 22.13 9.93
CA HIS A 34 21.72 22.49 9.19
C HIS A 34 20.62 21.43 9.34
N PHE A 35 20.99 20.15 9.42
CA PHE A 35 20.04 19.07 9.62
C PHE A 35 19.42 19.10 11.02
N GLU A 36 20.18 19.40 12.08
CA GLU A 36 19.64 19.57 13.44
C GLU A 36 18.65 20.74 13.52
N GLU A 37 18.95 21.86 12.86
CA GLU A 37 18.00 22.99 12.77
C GLU A 37 16.73 22.60 12.01
N PHE A 38 16.86 21.86 10.91
CA PHE A 38 15.73 21.29 10.19
C PHE A 38 14.86 20.39 11.08
N VAL A 39 15.47 19.52 11.89
CA VAL A 39 14.74 18.67 12.84
C VAL A 39 14.01 19.52 13.90
N GLY A 40 14.66 20.57 14.40
CA GLY A 40 14.03 21.53 15.32
C GLY A 40 12.80 22.20 14.71
N GLU A 41 12.87 22.59 13.44
CA GLU A 41 11.75 23.19 12.68
C GLU A 41 10.62 22.20 12.39
N LEU A 42 10.92 20.90 12.29
CA LEU A 42 9.90 19.85 12.20
C LEU A 42 9.12 19.67 13.51
N GLY A 43 9.59 20.25 14.63
CA GLY A 43 8.99 20.09 15.96
C GLY A 43 9.22 18.70 16.56
N VAL A 44 10.25 17.99 16.11
CA VAL A 44 10.59 16.64 16.57
C VAL A 44 11.49 16.73 17.79
N HIS A 45 11.01 16.26 18.94
CA HIS A 45 11.74 16.35 20.22
C HIS A 45 12.88 15.32 20.37
N ASP A 46 12.81 14.19 19.67
CA ASP A 46 13.89 13.19 19.64
C ASP A 46 14.16 12.76 18.20
N ALA A 47 15.18 13.39 17.59
CA ALA A 47 15.61 13.17 16.21
C ALA A 47 16.01 11.72 15.94
N ALA A 48 16.59 11.05 16.94
CA ALA A 48 17.14 9.71 16.82
C ALA A 48 16.04 8.64 16.88
N GLN A 49 14.98 8.92 17.62
CA GLN A 49 13.81 8.04 17.72
C GLN A 49 12.76 8.33 16.64
N HIS A 50 12.77 9.52 16.05
CA HIS A 50 11.79 9.85 15.03
C HIS A 50 12.15 9.20 13.67
N PRO A 51 11.21 8.43 13.09
CA PRO A 51 11.42 7.57 11.91
C PRO A 51 11.92 8.31 10.67
N VAL A 52 11.29 9.45 10.36
CA VAL A 52 11.56 10.28 9.19
C VAL A 52 12.95 10.90 9.29
N THR A 53 13.25 11.53 10.43
CA THR A 53 14.51 12.21 10.68
C THR A 53 15.67 11.21 10.72
N ARG A 54 15.48 10.04 11.36
CA ARG A 54 16.49 8.98 11.37
C ARG A 54 16.84 8.49 9.97
N SER A 55 15.86 8.30 9.10
CA SER A 55 16.11 7.75 7.77
C SER A 55 16.63 8.79 6.79
N MET A 56 16.16 10.03 6.88
CA MET A 56 16.74 11.15 6.13
C MET A 56 18.22 11.33 6.51
N ARG A 57 18.54 11.29 7.81
CA ARG A 57 19.91 11.32 8.31
C ARG A 57 20.73 10.13 7.80
N ALA A 58 20.23 8.91 7.93
CA ALA A 58 20.93 7.72 7.46
C ALA A 58 21.23 7.76 5.96
N ARG A 59 20.33 8.32 5.14
CA ARG A 59 20.55 8.50 3.70
C ARG A 59 21.66 9.51 3.42
N LEU A 60 21.71 10.61 4.17
CA LEU A 60 22.77 11.62 4.05
C LEU A 60 24.13 11.10 4.55
N ASP A 61 24.14 10.33 5.64
CA ASP A 61 25.35 9.71 6.20
C ASP A 61 25.99 8.72 5.20
N ALA A 62 25.16 8.01 4.43
CA ALA A 62 25.61 7.02 3.45
C ALA A 62 26.28 7.63 2.20
N LEU A 63 26.19 8.95 2.00
CA LEU A 63 26.76 9.62 0.84
C LEU A 63 28.23 10.01 1.06
N PRO A 64 29.09 9.88 0.04
CA PRO A 64 30.54 9.94 0.23
C PRO A 64 31.10 11.35 0.43
N ASN A 65 30.41 12.39 -0.06
CA ASN A 65 30.93 13.76 -0.06
C ASN A 65 29.81 14.80 0.11
N VAL A 66 30.20 16.06 0.30
CA VAL A 66 29.26 17.17 0.56
C VAL A 66 28.40 17.48 -0.66
N ASP A 67 28.97 17.43 -1.87
CA ASP A 67 28.23 17.70 -3.10
C ASP A 67 27.07 16.71 -3.30
N ALA A 68 27.32 15.41 -3.10
CA ALA A 68 26.27 14.38 -3.20
C ALA A 68 25.16 14.57 -2.15
N ARG A 69 25.51 15.04 -0.94
CA ARG A 69 24.52 15.35 0.10
C ARG A 69 23.68 16.56 -0.26
N ASP A 70 24.30 17.61 -0.79
CA ASP A 70 23.60 18.79 -1.28
C ASP A 70 22.66 18.43 -2.44
N ASP A 71 23.13 17.64 -3.40
CA ASP A 71 22.31 17.16 -4.52
C ASP A 71 21.09 16.35 -4.04
N LEU A 72 21.28 15.49 -3.03
CA LEU A 72 20.17 14.77 -2.41
C LEU A 72 19.20 15.74 -1.73
N ILE A 73 19.67 16.65 -0.87
CA ILE A 73 18.82 17.63 -0.16
C ILE A 73 17.98 18.47 -1.13
N GLU A 74 18.54 18.83 -2.28
CA GLU A 74 17.86 19.59 -3.33
C GLU A 74 16.84 18.76 -4.12
N SER A 75 17.00 17.44 -4.16
CA SER A 75 16.13 16.55 -4.92
C SER A 75 14.76 16.33 -4.28
N ASP A 76 13.80 15.90 -5.11
CA ASP A 76 12.52 15.36 -4.66
C ASP A 76 12.68 13.98 -3.97
N GLU A 77 13.80 13.27 -4.20
CA GLU A 77 14.08 11.99 -3.53
C GLU A 77 14.17 12.18 -2.02
N PHE A 78 14.78 13.27 -1.56
CA PHE A 78 14.91 13.55 -0.13
C PHE A 78 13.56 13.85 0.52
N GLU A 79 12.66 14.55 -0.18
CA GLU A 79 11.27 14.73 0.25
C GLU A 79 10.52 13.38 0.28
N ARG A 80 10.76 12.50 -0.71
CA ARG A 80 10.16 11.16 -0.78
C ARG A 80 10.51 10.25 0.39
N ILE A 81 11.66 10.43 1.03
CA ILE A 81 12.00 9.67 2.24
C ILE A 81 10.93 9.89 3.33
N ALA A 82 10.40 11.10 3.47
CA ALA A 82 9.34 11.40 4.44
C ALA A 82 8.00 10.75 4.07
N TYR A 83 7.73 10.56 2.78
CA TYR A 83 6.54 9.85 2.29
C TYR A 83 6.68 8.32 2.46
N ASP A 84 7.85 7.76 2.12
CA ASP A 84 8.12 6.32 2.16
C ASP A 84 8.10 5.75 3.58
N LEU A 85 8.50 6.53 4.58
CA LEU A 85 8.51 6.09 5.97
C LEU A 85 7.15 5.98 6.60
N ARG A 86 6.13 6.73 6.16
CA ARG A 86 4.76 6.42 6.60
C ARG A 86 4.11 5.31 5.79
N GLY A 87 4.64 4.95 4.61
CA GLY A 87 4.41 3.63 4.02
C GLY A 87 4.98 2.50 4.88
N ARG A 88 6.15 2.72 5.51
CA ARG A 88 6.83 1.77 6.42
C ARG A 88 6.48 1.89 7.91
N GLU A 89 5.80 2.93 8.35
CA GLU A 89 5.17 3.01 9.68
C GLU A 89 3.68 2.65 9.58
N ALA A 90 3.12 2.66 8.36
CA ALA A 90 1.99 1.83 8.02
C ALA A 90 2.33 0.34 7.93
N GLY A 91 3.56 0.03 7.51
CA GLY A 91 4.10 -1.32 7.43
C GLY A 91 5.35 -1.45 8.29
N GLY A 92 5.19 -1.24 9.62
CA GLY A 92 6.29 -1.34 10.59
C GLY A 92 7.15 -2.56 10.28
N SER A 93 8.45 -2.34 10.03
CA SER A 93 9.47 -3.33 9.68
C SER A 93 8.96 -4.76 9.86
N PHE A 94 8.43 -5.33 8.79
CA PHE A 94 8.21 -6.76 8.73
C PHE A 94 9.59 -7.37 8.92
N ASP A 95 9.83 -7.99 10.08
CA ASP A 95 10.79 -9.09 10.10
C ASP A 95 10.39 -9.93 8.90
N THR A 96 11.31 -10.04 7.94
CA THR A 96 11.05 -10.69 6.67
C THR A 96 10.29 -11.96 7.00
N PRO A 97 9.02 -12.08 6.57
CA PRO A 97 8.23 -13.22 6.95
C PRO A 97 9.01 -14.48 6.56
N PRO A 98 8.88 -15.59 7.31
CA PRO A 98 9.60 -16.81 7.00
C PRO A 98 9.51 -17.06 5.49
N ALA A 99 10.64 -17.27 4.82
CA ALA A 99 10.66 -17.58 3.38
C ALA A 99 10.13 -19.00 3.12
N ASP A 100 9.02 -19.33 3.76
CA ASP A 100 8.35 -20.61 3.75
C ASP A 100 7.03 -20.43 2.96
N PRO A 101 6.97 -20.97 1.72
CA PRO A 101 5.77 -20.97 0.89
C PRO A 101 4.51 -21.48 1.60
N ASP A 102 4.65 -22.50 2.45
CA ASP A 102 3.52 -23.15 3.12
C ASP A 102 2.97 -22.26 4.24
N TRP A 103 3.86 -21.51 4.92
CA TRP A 103 3.47 -20.48 5.87
C TRP A 103 2.69 -19.35 5.20
N TYR A 104 3.12 -18.89 4.02
CA TYR A 104 2.42 -17.87 3.26
C TYR A 104 1.03 -18.32 2.80
N ALA A 105 0.94 -19.53 2.24
CA ALA A 105 -0.33 -20.13 1.85
C ALA A 105 -1.28 -20.21 3.05
N PHE A 106 -0.78 -20.64 4.21
CA PHE A 106 -1.53 -20.67 5.45
C PHE A 106 -2.00 -19.28 5.90
N CYS A 107 -1.14 -18.26 5.85
CA CYS A 107 -1.52 -16.89 6.20
C CYS A 107 -2.61 -16.34 5.27
N VAL A 108 -2.52 -16.58 3.97
CA VAL A 108 -3.57 -16.16 3.01
C VAL A 108 -4.89 -16.89 3.27
N GLU A 109 -4.85 -18.18 3.62
CA GLU A 109 -6.04 -18.98 3.93
C GLU A 109 -6.73 -18.50 5.22
N THR A 110 -5.95 -18.17 6.25
CA THR A 110 -6.45 -18.05 7.62
C THR A 110 -6.59 -16.62 8.13
N LEU A 111 -5.70 -15.69 7.76
CA LEU A 111 -5.77 -14.30 8.23
C LEU A 111 -7.05 -13.56 7.83
N PRO A 112 -7.66 -13.79 6.63
CA PRO A 112 -8.96 -13.21 6.28
C PRO A 112 -10.12 -13.68 7.17
N GLY A 113 -9.93 -14.74 7.96
CA GLY A 113 -10.89 -15.20 8.95
C GLY A 113 -11.09 -14.25 10.13
N TRP A 114 -10.20 -13.26 10.32
CA TRP A 114 -10.41 -12.19 11.29
C TRP A 114 -11.24 -11.05 10.67
N ASN A 115 -12.35 -10.68 11.31
CA ASN A 115 -13.19 -9.56 10.85
C ASN A 115 -12.58 -8.16 11.13
N GLY A 116 -11.41 -8.11 11.80
CA GLY A 116 -10.73 -6.87 12.16
C GLY A 116 -11.30 -6.14 13.38
N GLU A 117 -12.27 -6.73 14.07
CA GLU A 117 -12.81 -6.23 15.35
C GLU A 117 -12.03 -6.81 16.53
N GLU A 118 -11.81 -6.00 17.57
CA GLU A 118 -11.04 -6.43 18.74
C GLU A 118 -11.74 -7.50 19.56
N ASP A 119 -13.06 -7.43 19.65
CA ASP A 119 -13.84 -8.41 20.42
C ASP A 119 -13.74 -9.82 19.82
N SER A 120 -13.44 -9.93 18.52
CA SER A 120 -13.21 -11.21 17.85
C SER A 120 -11.75 -11.69 17.91
N TRP A 121 -10.80 -10.83 18.32
CA TRP A 121 -9.36 -11.13 18.34
C TRP A 121 -9.00 -12.35 19.21
N PRO A 122 -9.52 -12.50 20.45
CA PRO A 122 -9.18 -13.67 21.28
C PRO A 122 -9.57 -14.99 20.60
N SER A 123 -10.79 -15.07 20.06
CA SER A 123 -11.30 -16.25 19.37
C SER A 123 -10.54 -16.53 18.08
N PHE A 124 -10.28 -15.49 17.28
CA PHE A 124 -9.50 -15.60 16.04
C PHE A 124 -8.08 -16.09 16.32
N SER A 125 -7.36 -15.44 17.23
CA SER A 125 -5.95 -15.75 17.51
C SER A 125 -5.76 -17.17 18.04
N GLN A 126 -6.66 -17.64 18.90
CA GLN A 126 -6.67 -19.03 19.35
C GLN A 126 -6.97 -20.01 18.21
N GLY A 127 -7.96 -19.69 17.35
CA GLY A 127 -8.29 -20.50 16.17
C GLY A 127 -7.12 -20.60 15.19
N PHE A 128 -6.46 -19.48 14.91
CA PHE A 128 -5.27 -19.41 14.05
C PHE A 128 -4.14 -20.31 14.59
N LEU A 129 -3.82 -20.25 15.88
CA LEU A 129 -2.81 -21.12 16.49
C LEU A 129 -3.20 -22.60 16.44
N ASN A 130 -4.48 -22.93 16.65
CA ASN A 130 -4.95 -24.30 16.57
C ASN A 130 -4.83 -24.88 15.15
N GLN A 131 -5.07 -24.07 14.12
CA GLN A 131 -4.91 -24.48 12.71
C GLN A 131 -3.44 -24.56 12.29
N ALA A 132 -2.56 -23.72 12.87
CA ALA A 132 -1.13 -23.75 12.61
C ALA A 132 -0.42 -24.96 13.25
N ARG A 133 -0.89 -25.41 14.42
CA ARG A 133 -0.29 -26.51 15.19
C ARG A 133 -0.10 -27.81 14.40
N PRO A 134 -1.12 -28.39 13.70
CA PRO A 134 -0.93 -29.62 12.92
C PRO A 134 0.01 -29.45 11.73
N ARG A 135 0.21 -28.21 11.24
CA ARG A 135 1.14 -27.88 10.16
C ARG A 135 2.56 -27.54 10.66
N ALA A 136 2.80 -27.63 11.98
CA ALA A 136 4.08 -27.37 12.63
C ALA A 136 4.70 -25.97 12.36
N PHE A 137 3.87 -24.96 12.06
CA PHE A 137 4.37 -23.61 11.83
C PHE A 137 4.83 -22.92 13.12
N ALA A 138 6.13 -23.02 13.41
CA ALA A 138 6.74 -22.36 14.57
C ALA A 138 6.52 -20.83 14.57
N ALA A 139 6.44 -20.22 13.38
CA ALA A 139 6.20 -18.80 13.19
C ALA A 139 4.81 -18.33 13.69
N ALA A 140 3.82 -19.21 13.78
CA ALA A 140 2.45 -18.84 14.16
C ALA A 140 2.36 -18.25 15.58
N THR A 141 3.09 -18.83 16.52
CA THR A 141 3.11 -18.36 17.91
C THR A 141 3.76 -16.98 18.01
N ALA A 142 4.91 -16.80 17.36
CA ALA A 142 5.61 -15.52 17.32
C ALA A 142 4.78 -14.42 16.63
N PHE A 143 4.10 -14.76 15.53
CA PHE A 143 3.18 -13.86 14.84
C PHE A 143 2.06 -13.38 15.78
N ILE A 144 1.33 -14.31 16.41
CA ILE A 144 0.20 -13.94 17.28
C ILE A 144 0.65 -13.18 18.52
N GLN A 145 1.78 -13.54 19.13
CA GLN A 145 2.36 -12.79 20.24
C GLN A 145 2.69 -11.35 19.85
N ARG A 146 3.31 -11.16 18.68
CA ARG A 146 3.66 -9.83 18.15
C ARG A 146 2.42 -8.98 17.90
N VAL A 147 1.42 -9.54 17.21
CA VAL A 147 0.18 -8.81 16.93
C VAL A 147 -0.54 -8.50 18.25
N SER A 148 -0.59 -9.43 19.19
CA SER A 148 -1.24 -9.20 20.49
C SER A 148 -0.57 -8.10 21.31
N ALA A 149 0.73 -7.87 21.15
CA ALA A 149 1.45 -6.77 21.80
C ALA A 149 1.14 -5.38 21.22
N MET A 150 0.47 -5.31 20.06
CA MET A 150 0.08 -4.05 19.44
C MET A 150 -1.21 -3.49 20.04
N SER A 151 -1.41 -2.18 19.86
CA SER A 151 -2.71 -1.55 20.09
C SER A 151 -3.76 -2.12 19.13
N PRO A 152 -5.05 -2.07 19.48
CA PRO A 152 -6.16 -2.47 18.61
C PRO A 152 -6.03 -2.05 17.14
N ALA A 153 -5.93 -0.74 16.91
CA ALA A 153 -5.77 -0.19 15.57
C ALA A 153 -4.47 -0.69 14.88
N GLY A 154 -3.42 -0.93 15.67
CA GLY A 154 -2.16 -1.50 15.21
C GLY A 154 -2.29 -2.95 14.74
N ARG A 155 -3.09 -3.78 15.44
CA ARG A 155 -3.31 -5.19 15.07
C ARG A 155 -3.93 -5.31 13.70
N ARG A 156 -5.02 -4.58 13.48
CA ARG A 156 -5.74 -4.56 12.22
C ARG A 156 -4.80 -4.16 11.09
N ARG A 157 -4.14 -3.03 11.26
CA ARG A 157 -3.18 -2.51 10.28
C ARG A 157 -2.07 -3.51 9.97
N TYR A 158 -1.52 -4.16 10.99
CA TYR A 158 -0.43 -5.11 10.82
C TYR A 158 -0.87 -6.39 10.09
N VAL A 159 -1.99 -7.00 10.46
CA VAL A 159 -2.47 -8.23 9.81
C VAL A 159 -2.76 -7.98 8.32
N PHE A 160 -3.39 -6.86 8.00
CA PHE A 160 -3.64 -6.48 6.61
C PHE A 160 -2.36 -6.17 5.84
N ALA A 161 -1.44 -5.42 6.43
CA ALA A 161 -0.17 -5.10 5.79
C ALA A 161 0.70 -6.37 5.61
N TYR A 162 0.61 -7.33 6.53
CA TYR A 162 1.28 -8.62 6.41
C TYR A 162 0.78 -9.42 5.22
N LEU A 163 -0.55 -9.49 5.01
CA LEU A 163 -1.14 -10.12 3.81
C LEU A 163 -0.69 -9.44 2.51
N ASN A 164 -0.60 -8.12 2.50
CA ASN A 164 -0.13 -7.35 1.34
C ASN A 164 1.37 -7.55 1.02
N ALA A 165 2.17 -7.95 2.01
CA ALA A 165 3.60 -8.19 1.86
C ALA A 165 3.91 -9.62 1.37
N ILE A 166 2.92 -10.52 1.30
CA ILE A 166 3.11 -11.88 0.80
C ILE A 166 3.34 -11.82 -0.73
N PRO A 167 4.48 -12.35 -1.24
CA PRO A 167 4.73 -12.37 -2.68
C PRO A 167 3.66 -13.15 -3.44
N ALA A 168 3.30 -12.71 -4.65
CA ALA A 168 2.45 -13.47 -5.55
C ALA A 168 3.06 -14.86 -5.87
N PRO A 169 2.26 -15.88 -6.21
CA PRO A 169 2.73 -17.26 -6.40
C PRO A 169 3.80 -17.41 -7.49
N ASP A 170 3.84 -16.50 -8.46
CA ASP A 170 4.82 -16.53 -9.56
C ASP A 170 6.28 -16.41 -9.06
N PHE A 171 6.49 -15.89 -7.85
CA PHE A 171 7.79 -15.87 -7.18
C PHE A 171 8.19 -17.21 -6.56
N LEU A 172 7.24 -18.11 -6.31
CA LEU A 172 7.49 -19.39 -5.64
C LEU A 172 7.77 -20.53 -6.63
N THR A 173 7.57 -20.29 -7.93
CA THR A 173 7.86 -21.25 -9.01
C THR A 173 9.13 -20.95 -9.83
N TYR A 174 9.81 -19.81 -9.62
CA TYR A 174 10.98 -19.43 -10.43
C TYR A 174 12.32 -19.82 -9.79
N ASN A 175 12.68 -21.09 -9.92
CA ASN A 175 14.09 -21.47 -9.93
C ASN A 175 14.64 -21.33 -11.36
N HIS A 176 15.53 -20.35 -11.54
CA HIS A 176 16.65 -20.31 -12.50
C HIS A 176 16.40 -19.89 -13.97
N VAL A 177 16.68 -18.61 -14.32
CA VAL A 177 17.51 -18.13 -15.46
C VAL A 177 17.98 -16.67 -15.16
N PRO A 178 19.25 -16.27 -15.39
CA PRO A 178 19.71 -14.89 -15.21
C PRO A 178 19.47 -14.00 -16.45
N ASP A 179 19.41 -12.68 -16.22
CA ASP A 179 19.45 -11.57 -17.19
C ASP A 179 18.25 -11.32 -18.12
N VAL A 180 17.19 -10.67 -17.58
CA VAL A 180 16.52 -9.47 -18.15
C VAL A 180 15.74 -8.78 -17.01
N PRO A 181 15.84 -7.45 -16.79
CA PRO A 181 14.92 -6.75 -15.89
C PRO A 181 13.53 -6.67 -16.54
N VAL A 182 12.70 -7.70 -16.34
CA VAL A 182 11.28 -7.63 -16.66
C VAL A 182 10.62 -6.82 -15.55
N VAL A 183 10.36 -5.53 -15.80
CA VAL A 183 9.40 -4.78 -14.98
C VAL A 183 8.05 -5.45 -15.21
N PRO A 184 7.42 -6.10 -14.21
CA PRO A 184 6.11 -6.73 -14.42
C PRO A 184 5.12 -5.61 -14.74
N ARG A 185 4.64 -5.58 -15.98
CA ARG A 185 3.59 -4.66 -16.38
C ARG A 185 2.32 -5.14 -15.70
N TYR A 186 1.85 -4.39 -14.71
CA TYR A 186 0.63 -4.73 -13.97
C TYR A 186 -0.53 -4.95 -14.95
N ASP A 187 -1.08 -6.18 -14.96
CA ASP A 187 -2.17 -6.57 -15.85
C ASP A 187 -3.49 -5.95 -15.37
N ILE A 188 -3.67 -4.68 -15.72
CA ILE A 188 -4.85 -3.89 -15.35
C ILE A 188 -6.14 -4.46 -15.95
N ASP A 189 -6.02 -5.11 -17.12
CA ASP A 189 -7.11 -5.71 -17.84
C ASP A 189 -7.56 -7.01 -17.15
N GLY A 190 -6.60 -7.87 -16.78
CA GLY A 190 -6.86 -9.07 -15.98
C GLY A 190 -7.38 -8.77 -14.57
N TRP A 191 -6.89 -7.71 -13.92
CA TRP A 191 -7.39 -7.26 -12.63
C TRP A 191 -8.86 -6.82 -12.71
N TYR A 192 -9.23 -6.07 -13.75
CA TYR A 192 -10.62 -5.68 -13.98
C TYR A 192 -11.52 -6.89 -14.24
N ASP A 193 -11.12 -7.78 -15.16
CA ASP A 193 -11.91 -8.96 -15.51
C ASP A 193 -12.12 -9.85 -14.28
N PHE A 194 -11.10 -9.93 -13.42
CA PHE A 194 -11.18 -10.57 -12.11
C PHE A 194 -12.22 -9.88 -11.21
N CYS A 195 -12.19 -8.55 -11.06
CA CYS A 195 -13.15 -7.80 -10.25
C CYS A 195 -14.60 -7.95 -10.74
N VAL A 196 -14.82 -7.83 -12.05
CA VAL A 196 -16.15 -8.01 -12.66
C VAL A 196 -16.70 -9.41 -12.40
N SER A 197 -15.84 -10.43 -12.46
CA SER A 197 -16.26 -11.83 -12.27
C SER A 197 -16.52 -12.19 -10.81
N ASN A 198 -15.86 -11.51 -9.86
CA ASN A 198 -15.80 -11.94 -8.47
C ASN A 198 -16.53 -11.03 -7.49
N LEU A 199 -16.54 -9.70 -7.69
CA LEU A 199 -17.25 -8.79 -6.80
C LEU A 199 -18.76 -9.05 -6.72
N PRO A 200 -19.46 -9.37 -7.83
CA PRO A 200 -20.90 -9.68 -7.77
C PRO A 200 -21.24 -10.97 -7.02
N ARG A 201 -20.25 -11.82 -6.71
CA ARG A 201 -20.46 -13.07 -5.95
C ARG A 201 -20.76 -12.80 -4.47
N TRP A 202 -20.41 -11.62 -3.96
CA TRP A 202 -20.84 -11.22 -2.63
C TRP A 202 -22.33 -10.87 -2.64
N ASN A 203 -23.12 -11.56 -1.82
CA ASN A 203 -24.57 -11.33 -1.73
C ASN A 203 -24.95 -9.98 -1.07
N GLY A 204 -23.97 -9.24 -0.53
CA GLY A 204 -24.16 -7.97 0.18
C GLY A 204 -24.51 -8.12 1.66
N ASP A 205 -24.61 -9.35 2.16
CA ASP A 205 -24.82 -9.63 3.59
C ASP A 205 -23.48 -9.51 4.34
N ASN A 206 -23.49 -8.80 5.47
CA ASN A 206 -22.32 -8.69 6.33
C ASN A 206 -21.96 -10.04 6.97
N ALA A 207 -22.92 -10.94 7.16
CA ALA A 207 -22.64 -12.28 7.69
C ALA A 207 -21.80 -13.13 6.72
N SER A 208 -21.96 -12.92 5.40
CA SER A 208 -21.19 -13.63 4.37
C SER A 208 -19.84 -12.96 4.05
N TRP A 209 -19.59 -11.76 4.57
CA TRP A 209 -18.40 -10.97 4.27
C TRP A 209 -17.08 -11.72 4.52
N PRO A 210 -16.86 -12.40 5.68
CA PRO A 210 -15.60 -13.11 5.93
C PRO A 210 -15.36 -14.29 4.98
N GLU A 211 -16.43 -14.93 4.50
CA GLU A 211 -16.32 -16.02 3.54
C GLU A 211 -16.03 -15.49 2.14
N PHE A 212 -16.73 -14.43 1.73
CA PHE A 212 -16.48 -13.75 0.48
C PHE A 212 -15.05 -13.22 0.38
N THR A 213 -14.55 -12.51 1.40
CA THR A 213 -13.19 -11.93 1.37
C THR A 213 -12.12 -13.00 1.27
N ARG A 214 -12.28 -14.13 1.98
CA ARG A 214 -11.38 -15.27 1.91
C ARG A 214 -11.33 -15.88 0.50
N SER A 215 -12.49 -16.16 -0.08
CA SER A 215 -12.58 -16.71 -1.43
C SER A 215 -12.03 -15.75 -2.48
N PHE A 216 -12.37 -14.46 -2.38
CA PHE A 216 -11.87 -13.41 -3.27
C PHE A 216 -10.34 -13.29 -3.21
N LEU A 217 -9.74 -13.28 -2.02
CA LEU A 217 -8.27 -13.22 -1.86
C LEU A 217 -7.59 -14.48 -2.37
N THR A 218 -8.19 -15.65 -2.15
CA THR A 218 -7.66 -16.92 -2.65
C THR A 218 -7.65 -16.94 -4.18
N GLU A 219 -8.75 -16.55 -4.83
CA GLU A 219 -8.81 -16.47 -6.30
C GLU A 219 -7.89 -15.38 -6.85
N ALA A 220 -7.78 -14.23 -6.18
CA ALA A 220 -6.85 -13.17 -6.56
C ALA A 220 -5.39 -13.63 -6.51
N LEU A 221 -5.02 -14.40 -5.47
CA LEU A 221 -3.69 -14.98 -5.34
C LEU A 221 -3.35 -15.87 -6.53
N THR A 222 -4.26 -16.77 -6.93
CA THR A 222 -4.02 -17.67 -8.07
C THR A 222 -3.79 -16.94 -9.40
N ARG A 223 -4.17 -15.67 -9.49
CA ARG A 223 -4.01 -14.82 -10.68
C ARG A 223 -2.94 -13.74 -10.51
N GLY A 224 -2.18 -13.74 -9.41
CA GLY A 224 -1.15 -12.74 -9.13
C GLY A 224 -1.68 -11.36 -8.72
N PHE A 225 -2.95 -11.25 -8.33
CA PHE A 225 -3.59 -10.00 -7.93
C PHE A 225 -3.72 -9.81 -6.41
N ASN A 226 -3.06 -10.63 -5.59
CA ASN A 226 -3.23 -10.66 -4.14
C ASN A 226 -3.02 -9.29 -3.47
N VAL A 227 -2.00 -8.53 -3.88
CA VAL A 227 -1.70 -7.20 -3.32
C VAL A 227 -2.83 -6.21 -3.64
N ALA A 228 -3.29 -6.19 -4.89
CA ALA A 228 -4.38 -5.31 -5.32
C ALA A 228 -5.71 -5.69 -4.66
N ALA A 229 -6.00 -7.00 -4.55
CA ALA A 229 -7.20 -7.52 -3.90
C ALA A 229 -7.25 -7.21 -2.40
N ALA A 230 -6.13 -7.38 -1.69
CA ALA A 230 -6.07 -7.07 -0.28
C ALA A 230 -6.15 -5.55 -0.02
N ALA A 231 -5.51 -4.71 -0.84
CA ALA A 231 -5.68 -3.26 -0.77
C ALA A 231 -7.14 -2.83 -1.06
N PHE A 232 -7.77 -3.41 -2.07
CA PHE A 232 -9.15 -3.14 -2.46
C PHE A 232 -10.16 -3.53 -1.37
N LEU A 233 -10.05 -4.75 -0.83
CA LEU A 233 -10.90 -5.20 0.27
C LEU A 233 -10.67 -4.42 1.56
N ASN A 234 -9.44 -3.94 1.80
CA ASN A 234 -9.16 -3.06 2.93
C ASN A 234 -9.91 -1.72 2.78
N ASP A 235 -9.87 -1.07 1.61
CA ASP A 235 -10.67 0.16 1.41
C ASP A 235 -12.18 -0.12 1.52
N ALA A 236 -12.65 -1.24 0.98
CA ALA A 236 -14.05 -1.65 1.13
C ALA A 236 -14.44 -1.86 2.60
N SER A 237 -13.55 -2.41 3.43
CA SER A 237 -13.80 -2.62 4.87
C SER A 237 -13.96 -1.32 5.66
N THR A 238 -13.52 -0.17 5.12
CA THR A 238 -13.73 1.16 5.72
C THR A 238 -15.13 1.71 5.46
N LYS A 239 -15.86 1.14 4.50
CA LYS A 239 -17.23 1.56 4.21
C LYS A 239 -18.22 0.90 5.19
N PRO A 240 -19.35 1.56 5.52
CA PRO A 240 -20.45 0.92 6.22
C PRO A 240 -20.87 -0.37 5.50
N ALA A 241 -21.31 -1.39 6.24
CA ALA A 241 -21.66 -2.70 5.68
C ALA A 241 -22.63 -2.57 4.49
N ASP A 242 -23.68 -1.78 4.64
CA ASP A 242 -24.69 -1.53 3.60
C ASP A 242 -24.13 -0.72 2.41
N GLY A 243 -23.05 0.04 2.62
CA GLY A 243 -22.40 0.88 1.61
C GLY A 243 -21.36 0.16 0.76
N ARG A 244 -20.89 -1.03 1.16
CA ARG A 244 -19.83 -1.77 0.44
C ARG A 244 -20.28 -2.25 -0.94
N ARG A 245 -21.56 -2.64 -1.08
CA ARG A 245 -22.09 -3.12 -2.36
C ARG A 245 -22.17 -2.00 -3.38
N THR A 246 -22.64 -0.83 -2.95
CA THR A 246 -22.64 0.39 -3.76
C THR A 246 -21.22 0.80 -4.14
N TYR A 247 -20.28 0.74 -3.18
CA TYR A 247 -18.87 1.01 -3.44
C TYR A 247 -18.28 0.06 -4.51
N PHE A 248 -18.53 -1.25 -4.41
CA PHE A 248 -18.08 -2.20 -5.44
C PHE A 248 -18.68 -1.94 -6.82
N ALA A 249 -19.98 -1.65 -6.90
CA ALA A 249 -20.64 -1.31 -8.16
C ALA A 249 -20.02 -0.05 -8.80
N GLN A 250 -19.76 0.98 -7.99
CA GLN A 250 -19.10 2.21 -8.44
C GLN A 250 -17.67 1.97 -8.93
N CYS A 251 -16.90 1.11 -8.27
CA CYS A 251 -15.55 0.77 -8.72
C CYS A 251 -15.56 0.05 -10.07
N ILE A 252 -16.50 -0.89 -10.29
CA ILE A 252 -16.65 -1.57 -11.57
C ILE A 252 -17.03 -0.56 -12.67
N GLU A 253 -18.01 0.29 -12.39
CA GLU A 253 -18.52 1.29 -13.34
C GLU A 253 -17.48 2.36 -13.69
N ALA A 254 -16.71 2.86 -12.72
CA ALA A 254 -15.67 3.87 -12.95
C ALA A 254 -14.52 3.34 -13.82
N ILE A 255 -14.10 2.09 -13.59
CA ILE A 255 -13.05 1.46 -14.40
C ILE A 255 -13.58 1.15 -15.81
N GLN A 256 -14.82 0.69 -15.93
CA GLN A 256 -15.48 0.48 -17.22
C GLN A 256 -15.61 1.79 -18.01
N THR A 257 -16.03 2.87 -17.36
CA THR A 257 -16.13 4.21 -17.97
C THR A 257 -14.77 4.71 -18.48
N THR A 258 -13.70 4.43 -17.73
CA THR A 258 -12.33 4.77 -18.11
C THR A 258 -11.88 3.94 -19.32
N ARG A 259 -12.13 2.61 -19.31
CA ARG A 259 -11.85 1.72 -20.44
C ARG A 259 -12.63 2.13 -21.69
N ASP A 260 -13.92 2.41 -21.58
CA ASP A 260 -14.77 2.84 -22.68
C ASP A 260 -14.30 4.19 -23.26
N PHE A 261 -13.83 5.11 -22.42
CA PHE A 261 -13.23 6.36 -22.87
C PHE A 261 -11.91 6.13 -23.63
N THR A 262 -11.01 5.30 -23.10
CA THR A 262 -9.75 4.95 -23.75
C THR A 262 -9.98 4.18 -25.06
N ALA A 263 -10.92 3.23 -25.08
CA ALA A 263 -11.30 2.48 -26.27
C ALA A 263 -11.89 3.39 -27.35
N ARG A 264 -12.78 4.33 -26.99
CA ARG A 264 -13.32 5.35 -27.90
C ARG A 264 -12.25 6.31 -28.43
N SER A 265 -11.30 6.68 -27.57
CA SER A 265 -10.19 7.59 -27.90
C SER A 265 -9.17 6.93 -28.84
N LEU A 266 -8.98 5.61 -28.72
CA LEU A 266 -8.08 4.83 -29.58
C LEU A 266 -8.73 4.35 -30.88
N SER A 267 -10.07 4.25 -30.94
CA SER A 267 -10.79 3.87 -32.16
C SER A 267 -11.04 5.03 -33.13
N GLY A 268 -10.57 6.25 -32.84
CA GLY A 268 -10.73 7.43 -33.69
C GLY A 268 -12.17 7.93 -33.84
N ALA A 269 -13.11 7.42 -33.03
CA ALA A 269 -14.52 7.82 -33.07
C ALA A 269 -14.73 9.00 -32.12
N PHE A 270 -14.25 10.18 -32.51
CA PHE A 270 -14.84 11.41 -31.97
C PHE A 270 -16.24 11.57 -32.58
N PRO A 271 -17.30 11.75 -31.78
CA PRO A 271 -18.51 12.34 -32.33
C PRO A 271 -18.11 13.74 -32.79
N GLY A 272 -18.01 13.92 -34.11
CA GLY A 272 -17.92 15.26 -34.67
C GLY A 272 -19.10 16.08 -34.15
N PRO A 273 -18.93 17.40 -33.93
CA PRO A 273 -20.06 18.25 -33.60
C PRO A 273 -21.16 18.02 -34.64
N GLU A 274 -22.39 17.77 -34.18
CA GLU A 274 -23.56 17.69 -35.04
C GLU A 274 -23.51 18.90 -36.01
N PRO A 275 -23.63 18.68 -37.33
CA PRO A 275 -23.78 19.80 -38.23
C PRO A 275 -25.05 20.55 -37.84
N ASP A 276 -24.90 21.83 -37.49
CA ASP A 276 -26.01 22.77 -37.32
C ASP A 276 -26.79 22.76 -38.64
N GLU A 277 -27.96 22.12 -38.66
CA GLU A 277 -28.92 22.12 -39.77
C GLU A 277 -29.59 23.49 -39.93
N ARG A 278 -28.80 24.56 -39.85
CA ARG A 278 -29.17 25.92 -40.24
C ARG A 278 -28.28 26.35 -41.38
N HIS A 279 -28.58 25.81 -42.57
CA HIS A 279 -28.63 26.53 -43.85
C HIS A 279 -28.62 25.53 -45.02
N LYS A 280 -29.82 25.28 -45.56
CA LYS A 280 -30.22 24.82 -46.91
C LYS A 280 -31.65 24.32 -46.72
N ASP A 281 -32.72 25.00 -47.14
CA ASP A 281 -32.93 25.78 -48.35
C ASP A 281 -33.95 26.91 -48.10
N GLU A 282 -33.82 27.98 -48.91
CA GLU A 282 -34.72 29.12 -49.16
C GLU A 282 -34.92 30.22 -48.08
#